data_AF-A0A1S9CLX6-F1
#
_entry.id   AF-A0A1S9CLX6-F1
#
_cell.length_a   1.000
_cell.length_b   1.000
_cell.length_c   1.000
_cell.angle_alpha   90.00
_cell.angle_beta   90.00
_cell.angle_gamma   90.00
#
_symmetry.space_group_name_H-M   'P 1'
#
loop_
_entity.id
_entity.type
_entity.pdbx_description
1 polymer ?
#
loop_
_entity_poly.entity_id
_entity_poly.type
_entity_poly.pdbx_seq_one_letter_code
_entity_poly.pdbx_strand_id
1 'polypeptide(L)'
;MRDYEDKVSIEVYKWQRKMLKSPSTLNVLTVDAQNKLNSLYPEKYRELMCDTVTAMVQAVVGGVGYISCTPLVNISLEERDKEAKKVIEKYKRVGMVEGASTGMGGIFVGMMDFPLLISIKMKMLYELSAVYGYDTTTKRERLYMLLIFQLAFSNFEERGKLLKHLEKWEHYQRENSPHANEFDWDKFQQGYRDYLDIAKLMQLLPIIGAPVGAYTNQKLVGELGTVAINVFHMRYIQHFK
;
A
#
# COMPACT_ATOMS: atom_id res chain seq x y z
N MET A 1 9.10 2.64 -28.50
CA MET A 1 8.10 1.99 -27.62
C MET A 1 8.65 0.71 -26.98
N ARG A 2 9.09 -0.33 -27.72
CA ARG A 2 9.65 -1.58 -27.15
C ARG A 2 10.80 -1.39 -26.13
N ASP A 3 11.71 -0.44 -26.37
CA ASP A 3 12.85 -0.19 -25.46
C ASP A 3 12.44 0.24 -24.04
N TYR A 4 11.33 0.97 -23.87
CA TYR A 4 10.86 1.38 -22.54
C TYR A 4 10.21 0.20 -21.80
N GLU A 5 9.35 -0.56 -22.49
CA GLU A 5 8.66 -1.73 -21.91
C GLU A 5 9.64 -2.84 -21.53
N ASP A 6 10.72 -3.01 -22.30
CA ASP A 6 11.79 -3.96 -21.97
C ASP A 6 12.60 -3.50 -20.75
N LYS A 7 12.89 -2.20 -20.63
CA LYS A 7 13.48 -1.62 -19.41
C LYS A 7 12.59 -1.88 -18.19
N VAL A 8 11.30 -1.58 -18.30
CA VAL A 8 10.32 -1.83 -17.23
C VAL A 8 10.27 -3.32 -16.87
N SER A 9 10.27 -4.21 -17.86
CA SER A 9 10.29 -5.66 -17.62
C SER A 9 11.50 -6.10 -16.77
N ILE A 10 12.68 -5.56 -17.09
CA ILE A 10 13.92 -5.84 -16.33
C ILE A 10 13.85 -5.24 -14.92
N GLU A 11 13.30 -4.03 -14.77
CA GLU A 11 13.14 -3.36 -13.47
C GLU A 11 12.18 -4.12 -12.56
N VAL A 12 11.03 -4.56 -13.09
CA VAL A 12 10.06 -5.39 -12.37
C VAL A 12 10.72 -6.69 -11.90
N TYR A 13 11.44 -7.39 -12.77
CA TYR A 13 12.13 -8.63 -12.39
C TYR A 13 13.14 -8.41 -11.25
N LYS A 14 13.93 -7.32 -11.34
CA LYS A 14 14.87 -6.94 -10.27
C LYS A 14 14.13 -6.62 -8.97
N TRP A 15 13.01 -5.90 -9.05
CA TRP A 15 12.18 -5.54 -7.91
C TRP A 15 11.54 -6.77 -7.25
N GLN A 16 10.97 -7.70 -8.02
CA GLN A 16 10.42 -8.96 -7.50
C GLN A 16 11.49 -9.74 -6.73
N ARG A 17 12.70 -9.89 -7.31
CA ARG A 17 13.81 -10.56 -6.61
C ARG A 17 14.22 -9.84 -5.34
N LYS A 18 14.15 -8.50 -5.30
CA LYS A 18 14.42 -7.73 -4.08
C LYS A 18 13.34 -7.94 -3.03
N MET A 19 12.07 -7.98 -3.43
CA MET A 19 10.93 -8.24 -2.53
C MET A 19 10.99 -9.64 -1.90
N LEU A 20 11.52 -10.62 -2.63
CA LEU A 20 11.68 -12.00 -2.19
C LEU A 20 13.00 -12.30 -1.47
N LYS A 21 13.95 -11.35 -1.43
CA LYS A 21 15.18 -11.51 -0.65
C LYS A 21 14.91 -11.20 0.81
N SER A 22 15.28 -12.13 1.68
CA SER A 22 15.28 -11.89 3.13
C SER A 22 16.08 -10.61 3.43
N PRO A 23 15.61 -9.75 4.34
CA PRO A 23 16.36 -8.57 4.74
C PRO A 23 17.77 -8.98 5.16
N SER A 24 18.78 -8.42 4.49
CA SER A 24 20.17 -8.61 4.90
C SER A 24 20.32 -8.07 6.32
N THR A 25 20.80 -8.91 7.23
CA THR A 25 20.89 -8.71 8.69
C THR A 25 21.62 -7.44 9.13
N LEU A 26 22.26 -6.72 8.21
CA LEU A 26 23.03 -5.50 8.47
C LEU A 26 22.16 -4.23 8.67
N ASN A 27 20.85 -4.28 8.45
CA ASN A 27 19.94 -3.13 8.65
C ASN A 27 18.79 -3.42 9.63
N VAL A 28 18.93 -4.42 10.49
CA VAL A 28 17.99 -4.61 11.59
C VAL A 28 18.24 -3.48 12.57
N LEU A 29 17.31 -2.51 12.64
CA LEU A 29 17.14 -1.69 13.84
C LEU A 29 17.27 -2.64 15.01
N THR A 30 18.27 -2.44 15.88
CA THR A 30 18.63 -3.42 16.90
C THR A 30 17.37 -3.87 17.63
N VAL A 31 17.30 -5.16 17.98
CA VAL A 31 16.14 -5.72 18.69
C VAL A 31 15.76 -4.86 19.89
N ASP A 32 16.74 -4.21 20.53
CA ASP A 32 16.53 -3.22 21.59
C ASP A 32 15.85 -1.92 21.14
N ALA A 33 16.19 -1.36 19.98
CA ALA A 33 15.47 -0.23 19.40
C ALA A 33 14.04 -0.61 19.00
N GLN A 34 13.85 -1.80 18.44
CA GLN A 34 12.53 -2.34 18.11
C GLN A 34 11.69 -2.63 19.37
N ASN A 35 12.29 -3.22 20.40
CA ASN A 35 11.64 -3.51 21.68
C ASN A 35 11.30 -2.23 22.45
N LYS A 36 12.18 -1.22 22.39
CA LYS A 36 11.92 0.10 22.98
C LYS A 36 10.83 0.84 22.22
N LEU A 37 10.77 0.72 20.90
CA LEU A 37 9.68 1.26 20.09
C LEU A 37 8.36 0.53 20.40
N ASN A 38 8.38 -0.79 20.51
CA ASN A 38 7.22 -1.60 20.90
C ASN A 38 6.74 -1.30 22.33
N SER A 39 7.63 -0.96 23.26
CA SER A 39 7.26 -0.59 24.64
C SER A 39 6.78 0.86 24.78
N LEU A 40 7.06 1.72 23.79
CA LEU A 40 6.56 3.10 23.73
C LEU A 40 5.09 3.20 23.28
N TYR A 41 4.53 2.16 22.66
CA TYR A 41 3.14 2.13 22.18
C TYR A 41 2.28 1.17 23.01
N PRO A 42 1.44 1.69 23.93
CA PRO A 42 0.51 0.90 24.74
C PRO A 42 -0.39 -0.03 23.91
N GLU A 43 -0.90 -1.10 24.53
CA GLU A 43 -1.78 -2.09 23.89
C GLU A 43 -2.98 -1.48 23.15
N LYS A 44 -3.57 -0.41 23.71
CA LYS A 44 -4.66 0.37 23.10
C LYS A 44 -4.35 0.94 21.71
N TYR A 45 -3.07 1.18 21.39
CA TYR A 45 -2.64 1.67 20.07
C TYR A 45 -2.76 0.57 19.02
N ARG A 46 -2.35 -0.65 19.39
CA ARG A 46 -2.44 -1.82 18.55
C ARG A 46 -3.90 -2.12 18.23
N GLU A 47 -4.77 -2.06 19.23
CA GLU A 47 -6.22 -2.22 19.09
C GLU A 47 -6.81 -1.19 18.12
N LEU A 48 -6.59 0.11 18.35
CA LEU A 48 -7.08 1.18 17.46
C LEU A 48 -6.62 1.01 16.02
N MET A 49 -5.36 0.60 15.79
CA MET A 49 -4.87 0.37 14.42
C MET A 49 -5.54 -0.85 13.79
N CYS A 50 -5.69 -1.95 14.52
CA CYS A 50 -6.41 -3.12 14.05
C CYS A 50 -7.86 -2.76 13.67
N ASP A 51 -8.53 -1.98 14.50
CA ASP A 51 -9.90 -1.52 14.24
C ASP A 51 -9.97 -0.59 13.03
N THR A 52 -9.02 0.33 12.92
CA THR A 52 -8.93 1.25 11.77
C THR A 52 -8.66 0.50 10.47
N VAL A 53 -7.74 -0.47 10.49
CA VAL A 53 -7.46 -1.33 9.32
C VAL A 53 -8.71 -2.12 8.97
N THR A 54 -9.40 -2.70 9.96
CA THR A 54 -10.64 -3.46 9.75
C THR A 54 -11.71 -2.58 9.10
N ALA A 55 -11.94 -1.38 9.64
CA ALA A 55 -12.88 -0.41 9.11
C ALA A 55 -12.50 0.05 7.69
N MET A 56 -11.21 0.27 7.41
CA MET A 56 -10.73 0.59 6.06
C MET A 56 -11.04 -0.55 5.08
N VAL A 57 -10.73 -1.79 5.42
CA VAL A 57 -11.01 -2.95 4.53
C VAL A 57 -12.52 -3.06 4.30
N GLN A 58 -13.33 -2.96 5.34
CA GLN A 58 -14.79 -2.97 5.24
C GLN A 58 -15.33 -1.86 4.35
N ALA A 59 -14.82 -0.63 4.49
CA ALA A 59 -15.22 0.50 3.67
C ALA A 59 -14.85 0.27 2.19
N VAL A 60 -13.63 -0.21 1.92
CA VAL A 60 -13.15 -0.47 0.55
C VAL A 60 -13.94 -1.61 -0.11
N VAL A 61 -14.16 -2.72 0.60
CA VAL A 61 -14.94 -3.87 0.12
C VAL A 61 -16.41 -3.51 -0.08
N GLY A 62 -17.00 -2.79 0.88
CA GLY A 62 -18.37 -2.29 0.83
C GLY A 62 -18.57 -1.17 -0.19
N GLY A 63 -17.50 -0.53 -0.66
CA GLY A 63 -17.55 0.61 -1.58
C GLY A 63 -17.99 1.92 -0.94
N VAL A 64 -18.04 1.99 0.39
CA VAL A 64 -18.42 3.18 1.14
C VAL A 64 -17.29 4.22 1.02
N GLY A 65 -17.63 5.45 0.62
CA GLY A 65 -16.64 6.52 0.46
C GLY A 65 -15.64 6.30 -0.68
N TYR A 66 -15.95 5.40 -1.62
CA TYR A 66 -15.14 5.17 -2.81
C TYR A 66 -14.99 6.44 -3.66
N ILE A 67 -13.77 6.68 -4.15
CA ILE A 67 -13.44 7.85 -4.96
C ILE A 67 -13.30 7.39 -6.41
N SER A 68 -14.29 7.76 -7.22
CA SER A 68 -14.25 7.51 -8.67
C SER A 68 -13.11 8.28 -9.30
N CYS A 69 -12.08 7.57 -9.72
CA CYS A 69 -10.97 8.12 -10.49
C CYS A 69 -11.14 7.68 -11.94
N THR A 70 -11.24 8.64 -12.86
CA THR A 70 -11.44 8.34 -14.28
C THR A 70 -10.18 7.68 -14.84
N PRO A 71 -10.25 6.46 -15.39
CA PRO A 71 -9.08 5.77 -15.91
C PRO A 71 -8.48 6.51 -17.09
N LEU A 72 -7.16 6.66 -17.10
CA LEU A 72 -6.43 7.17 -18.27
C LEU A 72 -6.38 6.09 -19.35
N VAL A 73 -6.83 6.43 -20.55
CA VAL A 73 -6.86 5.55 -21.71
C VAL A 73 -6.02 6.16 -22.84
N ASN A 74 -5.56 5.31 -23.77
CA ASN A 74 -4.84 5.73 -24.98
C ASN A 74 -3.54 6.52 -24.74
N ILE A 75 -2.85 6.27 -23.63
CA ILE A 75 -1.51 6.80 -23.33
C ILE A 75 -0.52 5.66 -23.14
N SER A 76 0.74 5.93 -23.49
CA SER A 76 1.84 4.96 -23.39
C SER A 76 2.20 4.64 -21.94
N LEU A 77 2.85 3.50 -21.71
CA LEU A 77 3.33 3.12 -20.37
C LEU A 77 4.29 4.18 -19.77
N GLU A 78 5.12 4.79 -20.59
CA GLU A 78 6.03 5.86 -20.16
C GLU A 78 5.27 7.11 -19.67
N GLU A 79 4.20 7.49 -20.37
CA GLU A 79 3.33 8.60 -19.95
C GLU A 79 2.58 8.26 -18.65
N ARG A 80 2.09 7.02 -18.52
CA ARG A 80 1.48 6.54 -17.27
C ARG A 80 2.47 6.63 -16.10
N ASP A 81 3.73 6.25 -16.29
CA ASP A 81 4.75 6.34 -15.26
C ASP A 81 5.10 7.78 -14.87
N LYS A 82 5.07 8.71 -15.84
CA LYS A 82 5.23 10.14 -15.57
C LYS A 82 4.08 10.67 -14.72
N GLU A 83 2.84 10.33 -15.04
CA GLU A 83 1.67 10.72 -14.25
C GLU A 83 1.65 10.06 -12.87
N ALA A 84 2.02 8.79 -12.77
CA ALA A 84 2.11 8.06 -11.50
C ALA A 84 3.12 8.73 -10.53
N LYS A 85 4.28 9.16 -11.05
CA LYS A 85 5.26 9.92 -10.27
C LYS A 85 4.69 11.24 -9.75
N LYS A 86 3.93 11.98 -10.57
CA LYS A 86 3.27 13.23 -10.13
C LYS A 86 2.26 12.97 -9.01
N VAL A 87 1.46 11.90 -9.11
CA VAL A 87 0.53 11.46 -8.06
C VAL A 87 1.30 11.18 -6.77
N ILE A 88 2.36 10.38 -6.82
CA ILE A 88 3.16 10.07 -5.62
C ILE A 88 3.74 11.34 -4.98
N GLU A 89 4.29 12.27 -5.78
CA GLU A 89 4.84 13.53 -5.26
C GLU A 89 3.77 14.48 -4.69
N LYS A 90 2.55 14.45 -5.22
CA LYS A 90 1.39 15.15 -4.62
C LYS A 90 1.09 14.58 -3.23
N TYR A 91 1.00 13.26 -3.10
CA TYR A 91 0.67 12.61 -1.83
C TYR A 91 1.79 12.67 -0.79
N LYS A 92 3.06 12.68 -1.21
CA LYS A 92 4.19 12.97 -0.30
C LYS A 92 4.08 14.37 0.31
N ARG A 93 3.62 15.37 -0.47
CA ARG A 93 3.43 16.74 0.02
C ARG A 93 2.23 16.87 0.96
N VAL A 94 1.11 16.19 0.66
CA VAL A 94 -0.05 16.12 1.57
C VAL A 94 0.40 15.60 2.95
N GLY A 95 1.19 14.52 2.96
CA GLY A 95 1.73 13.95 4.19
C GLY A 95 2.75 14.83 4.96
N MET A 96 3.26 15.92 4.37
CA MET A 96 4.10 16.91 5.06
C MET A 96 3.27 17.93 5.82
N VAL A 97 2.12 18.34 5.27
CA VAL A 97 1.27 19.39 5.85
C VAL A 97 0.63 18.90 7.16
N GLU A 98 0.31 17.61 7.23
CA GLU A 98 -0.23 16.95 8.45
C GLU A 98 0.83 16.72 9.53
N GLY A 99 2.13 16.71 9.17
CA GLY A 99 3.24 16.53 10.10
C GLY A 99 3.66 17.81 10.85
N ALA A 100 3.22 18.99 10.38
CA ALA A 100 3.58 20.27 10.98
C ALA A 100 2.66 20.69 12.13
N SER A 101 1.39 20.27 12.13
CA SER A 101 0.42 20.57 13.19
C SER A 101 0.53 19.62 14.40
N THR A 102 1.09 18.43 14.22
CA THR A 102 1.19 17.37 15.25
C THR A 102 2.44 17.47 16.13
N GLY A 103 3.42 18.31 15.77
CA GLY A 103 4.70 18.45 16.49
C GLY A 103 4.61 19.03 17.90
N MET A 104 3.51 19.70 18.27
CA MET A 104 3.30 20.28 19.62
C MET A 104 2.35 19.46 20.53
N GLY A 105 1.65 18.44 20.02
CA GLY A 105 0.59 17.72 20.75
C GLY A 105 0.95 16.33 21.31
N GLY A 106 2.11 15.78 20.94
CA GLY A 106 2.56 14.44 21.36
C GLY A 106 1.90 13.27 20.59
N ILE A 107 2.30 12.03 20.90
CA ILE A 107 1.88 10.79 20.22
C ILE A 107 0.34 10.63 20.14
N PHE A 108 -0.40 11.11 21.15
CA PHE A 108 -1.85 10.95 21.22
C PHE A 108 -2.61 11.74 20.14
N VAL A 109 -2.10 12.89 19.71
CA VAL A 109 -2.72 13.67 18.62
C VAL A 109 -2.48 12.99 17.27
N GLY A 110 -1.28 12.43 17.04
CA GLY A 110 -0.98 11.68 15.82
C GLY A 110 -1.82 10.41 15.63
N MET A 111 -2.31 9.79 16.72
CA MET A 111 -3.21 8.63 16.63
C MET A 111 -4.56 8.96 16.00
N MET A 112 -5.13 10.12 16.33
CA MET A 112 -6.44 10.51 15.81
C MET A 112 -6.41 10.66 14.29
N ASP A 113 -5.23 10.93 13.74
CA ASP A 113 -5.00 11.06 12.30
C ASP A 113 -4.67 9.72 11.62
N PHE A 114 -4.50 8.60 12.36
CA PHE A 114 -4.18 7.31 11.74
C PHE A 114 -5.22 6.85 10.70
N PRO A 115 -6.55 6.91 10.96
CA PRO A 115 -7.55 6.63 9.94
C PRO A 115 -7.43 7.52 8.71
N LEU A 116 -7.09 8.79 8.90
CA LEU A 116 -6.88 9.74 7.81
C LEU A 116 -5.64 9.37 6.98
N LEU A 117 -4.51 9.07 7.63
CA LEU A 117 -3.27 8.64 6.99
C LEU A 117 -3.43 7.37 6.15
N ILE A 118 -4.24 6.43 6.62
CA ILE A 118 -4.63 5.22 5.88
C ILE A 118 -5.51 5.58 4.68
N SER A 119 -6.53 6.43 4.89
CA SER A 119 -7.44 6.87 3.83
C SER A 119 -6.71 7.61 2.70
N ILE A 120 -5.73 8.45 3.03
CA ILE A 120 -4.88 9.17 2.06
C ILE A 120 -4.08 8.20 1.19
N LYS A 121 -3.53 7.15 1.80
CA LYS A 121 -2.76 6.12 1.09
C LYS A 121 -3.65 5.28 0.18
N MET A 122 -4.83 4.90 0.65
CA MET A 122 -5.82 4.25 -0.21
C MET A 122 -6.21 5.14 -1.37
N LYS A 123 -6.52 6.43 -1.13
CA LYS A 123 -6.83 7.40 -2.19
C LYS A 123 -5.70 7.54 -3.22
N MET A 124 -4.45 7.53 -2.78
CA MET A 124 -3.32 7.50 -3.69
C MET A 124 -3.32 6.24 -4.57
N LEU A 125 -3.60 5.05 -4.01
CA LEU A 125 -3.71 3.81 -4.80
C LEU A 125 -4.86 3.87 -5.81
N TYR A 126 -6.00 4.47 -5.46
CA TYR A 126 -7.12 4.72 -6.37
C TYR A 126 -6.70 5.60 -7.55
N GLU A 127 -6.01 6.71 -7.30
CA GLU A 127 -5.50 7.59 -8.36
C GLU A 127 -4.45 6.86 -9.23
N LEU A 128 -3.54 6.07 -8.62
CA LEU A 128 -2.55 5.30 -9.37
C LEU A 128 -3.19 4.21 -10.25
N SER A 129 -4.17 3.47 -9.74
CA SER A 129 -4.91 2.46 -10.50
C SER A 129 -5.59 3.07 -11.73
N ALA A 130 -6.21 4.24 -11.56
CA ALA A 130 -6.77 5.01 -12.68
C ALA A 130 -5.71 5.51 -13.66
N VAL A 131 -4.54 5.97 -13.19
CA VAL A 131 -3.41 6.35 -14.07
C VAL A 131 -2.96 5.18 -14.93
N TYR A 132 -2.99 3.95 -14.41
CA TYR A 132 -2.68 2.74 -15.19
C TYR A 132 -3.86 2.18 -15.99
N GLY A 133 -5.01 2.88 -15.99
CA GLY A 133 -6.14 2.59 -16.87
C GLY A 133 -7.14 1.57 -16.30
N TYR A 134 -7.08 1.29 -15.00
CA TYR A 134 -7.99 0.35 -14.37
C TYR A 134 -9.21 1.03 -13.74
N ASP A 135 -10.37 0.43 -13.94
CA ASP A 135 -11.63 0.90 -13.38
C ASP A 135 -11.76 0.53 -11.90
N THR A 136 -11.52 1.53 -11.07
CA THR A 136 -11.55 1.39 -9.62
C THR A 136 -12.96 1.26 -9.03
N THR A 137 -14.02 1.43 -9.84
CA THR A 137 -15.41 1.26 -9.39
C THR A 137 -15.74 -0.21 -9.12
N THR A 138 -14.97 -1.12 -9.72
CA THR A 138 -15.19 -2.55 -9.60
C THR A 138 -14.68 -3.08 -8.26
N LYS A 139 -15.46 -3.96 -7.60
CA LYS A 139 -15.03 -4.64 -6.36
C LYS A 139 -13.70 -5.38 -6.53
N ARG A 140 -13.47 -5.95 -7.71
CA ARG A 140 -12.22 -6.63 -8.06
C ARG A 140 -11.02 -5.68 -8.00
N GLU A 141 -11.12 -4.50 -8.61
CA GLU A 141 -10.01 -3.55 -8.57
C GLU A 141 -9.77 -3.02 -7.16
N ARG A 142 -10.83 -2.81 -6.37
CA ARG A 142 -10.71 -2.46 -4.94
C ARG A 142 -9.95 -3.50 -4.13
N LEU A 143 -10.23 -4.77 -4.36
CA LEU A 143 -9.47 -5.87 -3.77
C LEU A 143 -8.01 -5.87 -4.21
N TYR A 144 -7.76 -5.61 -5.49
CA TYR A 144 -6.39 -5.49 -6.02
C TYR A 144 -5.60 -4.41 -5.29
N MET A 145 -6.21 -3.24 -5.04
CA MET A 145 -5.59 -2.16 -4.28
C MET A 145 -5.34 -2.54 -2.81
N LEU A 146 -6.25 -3.28 -2.17
CA LEU A 146 -6.01 -3.82 -0.82
C LEU A 146 -4.79 -4.76 -0.80
N LEU A 147 -4.65 -5.65 -1.77
CA LEU A 147 -3.49 -6.54 -1.86
C LEU A 147 -2.17 -5.78 -2.14
N ILE A 148 -2.21 -4.71 -2.94
CA ILE A 148 -1.05 -3.81 -3.14
C ILE A 148 -0.66 -3.13 -1.82
N PHE A 149 -1.66 -2.60 -1.09
CA PHE A 149 -1.43 -2.00 0.22
C PHE A 149 -0.83 -3.01 1.19
N GLN A 150 -1.40 -4.22 1.26
CA GLN A 150 -0.92 -5.31 2.09
C GLN A 150 0.52 -5.70 1.75
N LEU A 151 0.85 -5.86 0.46
CA LEU A 151 2.20 -6.17 0.02
C LEU A 151 3.22 -5.09 0.45
N ALA A 152 2.83 -3.82 0.39
CA ALA A 152 3.69 -2.72 0.82
C ALA A 152 3.93 -2.71 2.33
N PHE A 153 2.95 -3.14 3.13
CA PHE A 153 3.01 -3.07 4.60
C PHE A 153 3.06 -4.43 5.30
N SER A 154 3.37 -5.51 4.58
CA SER A 154 3.56 -6.85 5.17
C SER A 154 5.01 -7.10 5.57
N ASN A 155 5.17 -8.07 6.48
CA ASN A 155 6.45 -8.67 6.81
C ASN A 155 7.02 -9.46 5.61
N PHE A 156 8.29 -9.88 5.71
CA PHE A 156 8.97 -10.61 4.64
C PHE A 156 8.32 -11.96 4.30
N GLU A 157 7.85 -12.68 5.31
CA GLU A 157 7.30 -14.05 5.18
C GLU A 157 6.04 -14.08 4.30
N GLU A 158 5.21 -13.03 4.38
CA GLU A 158 3.96 -12.94 3.63
C GLU A 158 4.10 -12.31 2.24
N ARG A 159 5.16 -11.51 1.99
CA ARG A 159 5.39 -10.86 0.69
C ARG A 159 5.42 -11.85 -0.47
N GLY A 160 6.02 -13.03 -0.26
CA GLY A 160 6.11 -14.05 -1.30
C GLY A 160 4.75 -14.61 -1.72
N LYS A 161 3.82 -14.79 -0.78
CA LYS A 161 2.46 -15.25 -1.08
C LYS A 161 1.66 -14.15 -1.77
N LEU A 162 1.70 -12.93 -1.23
CA LEU A 162 0.98 -11.77 -1.78
C LEU A 162 1.44 -11.44 -3.20
N LEU A 163 2.75 -11.47 -3.46
CA LEU A 163 3.29 -11.22 -4.79
C LEU A 163 2.80 -12.26 -5.81
N LYS A 164 2.71 -13.54 -5.41
CA LYS A 164 2.14 -14.58 -6.27
C LYS A 164 0.65 -14.37 -6.56
N HIS A 165 -0.14 -13.93 -5.57
CA HIS A 165 -1.56 -13.60 -5.80
C HIS A 165 -1.71 -12.45 -6.80
N LEU A 166 -0.88 -11.40 -6.68
CA LEU A 166 -0.88 -10.24 -7.58
C LEU A 166 -0.35 -10.57 -8.98
N GLU A 167 0.65 -11.44 -9.07
CA GLU A 167 1.19 -11.95 -10.34
C GLU A 167 0.18 -12.84 -11.06
N LYS A 168 -0.54 -13.70 -10.33
CA LYS A 168 -1.54 -14.60 -10.90
C LYS A 168 -2.95 -14.08 -10.66
N TRP A 169 -3.15 -12.78 -10.84
CA TRP A 169 -4.38 -12.11 -10.43
C TRP A 169 -5.64 -12.71 -11.06
N GLU A 170 -5.63 -12.99 -12.36
CA GLU A 170 -6.77 -13.62 -13.05
C GLU A 170 -7.07 -15.03 -12.50
N HIS A 171 -6.04 -15.79 -12.13
CA HIS A 171 -6.21 -17.12 -11.53
C HIS A 171 -6.75 -17.00 -10.10
N TYR A 172 -6.15 -16.11 -9.30
CA TYR A 172 -6.59 -15.82 -7.94
C TYR A 172 -8.06 -15.39 -7.91
N GLN A 173 -8.48 -14.55 -8.86
CA GLN A 173 -9.87 -14.17 -9.04
C GLN A 173 -10.76 -15.37 -9.34
N ARG A 174 -10.38 -16.26 -10.25
CA ARG A 174 -11.18 -17.45 -10.61
C ARG A 174 -11.28 -18.46 -9.48
N GLU A 175 -10.20 -18.71 -8.76
CA GLU A 175 -10.18 -19.67 -7.65
C GLU A 175 -10.99 -19.18 -6.45
N ASN A 176 -10.92 -17.88 -6.16
CA ASN A 176 -11.60 -17.31 -5.00
C ASN A 176 -12.97 -16.69 -5.36
N SER A 177 -13.33 -16.61 -6.64
CA SER A 177 -14.59 -16.05 -7.15
C SER A 177 -14.91 -16.64 -8.54
N PRO A 178 -15.31 -17.92 -8.64
CA PRO A 178 -15.71 -18.53 -9.92
C PRO A 178 -16.88 -17.79 -10.58
N HIS A 179 -17.77 -17.20 -9.77
CA HIS A 179 -18.74 -16.18 -10.18
C HIS A 179 -18.46 -14.85 -9.45
N ALA A 180 -18.63 -13.71 -10.13
CA ALA A 180 -18.27 -12.37 -9.62
C ALA A 180 -18.95 -11.96 -8.30
N ASN A 181 -19.98 -12.68 -7.89
CA ASN A 181 -20.77 -12.45 -6.68
C ASN A 181 -20.47 -13.43 -5.54
N GLU A 182 -19.57 -14.41 -5.73
CA GLU A 182 -19.31 -15.48 -4.76
C GLU A 182 -17.99 -15.34 -3.99
N PHE A 183 -17.20 -14.29 -4.25
CA PHE A 183 -16.00 -14.04 -3.45
C PHE A 183 -16.40 -13.85 -1.97
N ASP A 184 -15.81 -14.65 -1.08
CA ASP A 184 -16.07 -14.63 0.36
C ASP A 184 -15.38 -13.40 1.00
N TRP A 185 -16.06 -12.25 0.85
CA TRP A 185 -15.58 -10.95 1.30
C TRP A 185 -15.39 -10.88 2.81
N ASP A 186 -16.24 -11.57 3.57
CA ASP A 186 -16.16 -11.60 5.03
C ASP A 186 -14.92 -12.38 5.47
N LYS A 187 -14.64 -13.52 4.83
CA LYS A 187 -13.41 -14.28 5.08
C LYS A 187 -12.16 -13.54 4.66
N PHE A 188 -12.20 -12.81 3.55
CA PHE A 188 -11.07 -11.97 3.13
C PHE A 188 -10.79 -10.87 4.15
N GLN A 189 -11.82 -10.18 4.63
CA GLN A 189 -11.69 -9.14 5.67
C GLN A 189 -11.02 -9.70 6.92
N GLN A 190 -11.44 -10.88 7.37
CA GLN A 190 -10.89 -11.52 8.56
C GLN A 190 -9.41 -11.90 8.40
N GLY A 191 -9.03 -12.50 7.26
CA GLY A 191 -7.65 -12.92 7.00
C GLY A 191 -6.70 -11.77 6.64
N TYR A 192 -7.22 -10.61 6.20
CA TYR A 192 -6.39 -9.51 5.73
C TYR A 192 -5.45 -8.94 6.81
N ARG A 193 -5.95 -8.80 8.04
CA ARG A 193 -5.16 -8.23 9.15
C ARG A 193 -3.96 -9.10 9.52
N ASP A 194 -4.07 -10.42 9.35
CA ASP A 194 -3.08 -11.38 9.84
C ASP A 194 -1.78 -11.33 9.01
N TYR A 195 -1.85 -10.82 7.77
CA TYR A 195 -0.67 -10.63 6.92
C TYR A 195 -0.10 -9.20 6.97
N LEU A 196 -0.78 -8.26 7.63
CA LEU A 196 -0.28 -6.91 7.81
C LEU A 196 0.68 -6.84 9.00
N ASP A 197 1.80 -6.18 8.80
CA ASP A 197 2.71 -5.86 9.90
C ASP A 197 2.24 -4.57 10.58
N ILE A 198 1.46 -4.72 11.65
CA ILE A 198 0.96 -3.58 12.44
C ILE A 198 2.11 -2.71 12.96
N ALA A 199 3.28 -3.30 13.26
CA ALA A 199 4.44 -2.52 13.68
C ALA A 199 5.05 -1.69 12.54
N LYS A 200 4.94 -2.16 11.30
CA LYS A 200 5.29 -1.35 10.12
C LYS A 200 4.29 -0.20 9.91
N LEU A 201 3.01 -0.40 10.21
CA LEU A 201 2.01 0.67 10.19
C LEU A 201 2.20 1.68 11.32
N MET A 202 2.71 1.27 12.49
CA MET A 202 3.07 2.21 13.58
C MET A 202 4.10 3.25 13.16
N GLN A 203 4.94 2.94 12.17
CA GLN A 203 5.93 3.90 11.64
C GLN A 203 5.27 5.10 10.94
N LEU A 204 3.94 5.06 10.71
CA LEU A 204 3.16 6.19 10.22
C LEU A 204 2.97 7.30 11.26
N LEU A 205 3.04 6.96 12.54
CA LEU A 205 2.85 7.91 13.62
C LEU A 205 4.16 8.65 13.91
N PRO A 206 4.11 9.97 14.17
CA PRO A 206 5.27 10.71 14.62
C PRO A 206 5.70 10.19 16.01
N ILE A 207 6.95 9.74 16.13
CA ILE A 207 7.56 9.45 17.43
C ILE A 207 7.83 10.80 18.13
N ILE A 208 7.50 10.91 19.42
CA ILE A 208 7.61 12.15 20.23
C ILE A 208 8.92 12.90 19.93
N GLY A 209 8.79 14.20 19.62
CA GLY A 209 9.89 15.18 19.73
C GLY A 209 10.92 15.19 18.60
N ALA A 210 10.75 14.45 17.51
CA ALA A 210 11.72 14.43 16.42
C ALA A 210 11.17 15.03 15.12
N PRO A 211 11.91 15.90 14.41
CA PRO A 211 11.61 16.30 13.02
C PRO A 211 11.60 15.12 12.02
N VAL A 212 11.87 13.91 12.50
CA VAL A 212 11.92 12.62 11.79
C VAL A 212 10.53 12.10 11.38
N GLY A 213 9.45 12.58 12.00
CA GLY A 213 8.07 12.14 11.71
C GLY A 213 7.63 12.41 10.26
N ALA A 214 7.83 13.64 9.77
CA ALA A 214 7.46 14.03 8.41
C ALA A 214 8.24 13.25 7.34
N TYR A 215 9.53 13.00 7.57
CA TYR A 215 10.37 12.21 6.67
C TYR A 215 9.92 10.74 6.58
N THR A 216 9.48 10.17 7.70
CA THR A 216 9.04 8.76 7.75
C THR A 216 7.74 8.54 6.98
N ASN A 217 6.76 9.44 7.10
CA ASN A 217 5.51 9.33 6.32
C ASN A 217 5.76 9.48 4.81
N GLN A 218 6.62 10.41 4.39
CA GLN A 218 7.01 10.54 2.98
C GLN A 218 7.66 9.26 2.42
N LYS A 219 8.52 8.62 3.21
CA LYS A 219 9.15 7.36 2.86
C LYS A 219 8.11 6.27 2.64
N LEU A 220 7.13 6.14 3.52
CA LEU A 220 6.08 5.12 3.44
C LEU A 220 5.11 5.36 2.28
N VAL A 221 4.80 6.62 1.97
CA VAL A 221 4.06 6.98 0.73
C VAL A 221 4.86 6.62 -0.52
N GLY A 222 6.17 6.94 -0.54
CA GLY A 222 7.05 6.58 -1.64
C GLY A 222 7.21 5.06 -1.83
N GLU A 223 7.30 4.31 -0.73
CA GLU A 223 7.35 2.84 -0.73
C GLU A 223 6.06 2.26 -1.33
N LEU A 224 4.90 2.70 -0.84
CA LEU A 224 3.60 2.27 -1.37
C LEU A 224 3.45 2.59 -2.86
N GLY A 225 3.82 3.81 -3.27
CA GLY A 225 3.79 4.22 -4.68
C GLY A 225 4.72 3.36 -5.55
N THR A 226 5.91 3.04 -5.06
CA THR A 226 6.86 2.17 -5.78
C THR A 226 6.31 0.75 -5.95
N VAL A 227 5.73 0.18 -4.88
CA VAL A 227 5.09 -1.14 -4.93
C VAL A 227 3.93 -1.12 -5.93
N ALA A 228 3.05 -0.12 -5.86
CA ALA A 228 1.92 0.01 -6.77
C ALA A 228 2.35 0.09 -8.24
N ILE A 229 3.32 0.95 -8.58
CA ILE A 229 3.86 1.06 -9.94
C ILE A 229 4.36 -0.30 -10.45
N ASN A 230 5.20 -0.99 -9.68
CA ASN A 230 5.75 -2.28 -10.10
C ASN A 230 4.67 -3.36 -10.25
N VAL A 231 3.65 -3.37 -9.39
CA VAL A 231 2.52 -4.30 -9.51
C VAL A 231 1.68 -3.99 -10.76
N PHE A 232 1.42 -2.71 -11.06
CA PHE A 232 0.74 -2.35 -12.31
C PHE A 232 1.57 -2.64 -13.55
N HIS A 233 2.90 -2.51 -13.48
CA HIS A 233 3.81 -2.95 -14.52
C HIS A 233 3.76 -4.46 -14.74
N MET A 234 3.76 -5.27 -13.67
CA MET A 234 3.58 -6.73 -13.78
C MET A 234 2.30 -7.06 -14.54
N ARG A 235 1.19 -6.42 -14.17
CA ARG A 235 -0.10 -6.63 -14.82
C ARG A 235 -0.10 -6.17 -16.27
N TYR A 236 0.50 -5.00 -16.57
CA TYR A 236 0.63 -4.51 -17.94
C TYR A 236 1.43 -5.49 -18.82
N ILE A 237 2.59 -5.96 -18.34
CA ILE A 237 3.44 -6.90 -19.08
C ILE A 237 2.70 -8.20 -19.42
N GLN A 238 1.82 -8.69 -18.54
CA GLN A 238 1.07 -9.93 -18.76
C GLN A 238 -0.05 -9.82 -19.80
N HIS A 239 -0.63 -8.62 -19.97
CA HIS A 239 -1.75 -8.42 -20.88
C HIS A 239 -1.36 -7.85 -22.25
N PHE A 240 -0.18 -7.21 -22.36
CA PHE A 240 0.24 -6.47 -23.55
C PHE A 240 1.52 -7.00 -24.23
N LYS A 241 2.19 -8.03 -23.69
CA LYS A 241 3.18 -8.85 -24.41
C LYS A 241 2.56 -10.16 -24.87
#